data_AF-H5TCQ1-F1
#
_entry.id   AF-H5TCQ1-F1
#
_cell.length_a   1.000
_cell.length_b   1.000
_cell.length_c   1.000
_cell.angle_alpha   90.00
_cell.angle_beta   90.00
_cell.angle_gamma   90.00
#
_symmetry.space_group_name_H-M   'P 1'
#
loop_
_entity.id
_entity.type
_entity.pdbx_description
1 polymer ?
#
loop_
_entity_poly.entity_id
_entity_poly.type
_entity_poly.pdbx_seq_one_letter_code
_entity_poly.pdbx_strand_id
1 'polypeptide(L)'
;MVIDAVNNPQAGCVHCVFNTQELTQSCASVGVLGPTVAIMASMQALTTVKHILKINTPDSYLHIFNALTLNWRRIYRHKDAQCPICQHWTNLSKQEPTRKAQQENIS
;
A
#
# COMPACT_ATOMS: atom_id res chain seq x y z
N MET A 1 4.93 -0.14 3.66
CA MET A 1 3.88 -0.84 2.90
C MET A 1 3.74 -0.11 1.59
N VAL A 2 3.89 -0.79 0.46
CA VAL A 2 3.82 -0.16 -0.86
C VAL A 2 2.63 -0.74 -1.60
N ILE A 3 1.87 0.12 -2.28
CA ILE A 3 0.79 -0.27 -3.17
C ILE A 3 1.30 -0.10 -4.59
N ASP A 4 1.44 -1.23 -5.28
CA ASP A 4 1.91 -1.28 -6.65
C ASP A 4 0.76 -1.69 -7.55
N ALA A 5 0.07 -0.69 -8.11
CA ALA A 5 -1.07 -0.89 -9.00
C ALA A 5 -0.67 -1.51 -10.35
N VAL A 6 0.62 -1.47 -10.71
CA VAL A 6 1.12 -1.92 -12.00
C VAL A 6 1.46 -3.41 -11.92
N ASN A 7 2.31 -3.80 -10.97
CA ASN A 7 2.75 -5.19 -10.82
C ASN A 7 1.77 -6.03 -9.97
N ASN A 8 0.87 -5.41 -9.20
CA ASN A 8 -0.09 -6.12 -8.35
C ASN A 8 -1.48 -5.46 -8.30
N PRO A 9 -2.14 -5.26 -9.45
CA PRO A 9 -3.45 -4.58 -9.51
C PRO A 9 -4.54 -5.30 -8.72
N GLN A 10 -4.42 -6.61 -8.49
CA GLN A 10 -5.42 -7.44 -7.81
C GLN A 10 -5.40 -7.30 -6.27
N ALA A 11 -4.33 -6.75 -5.69
CA ALA A 11 -4.25 -6.51 -4.26
C ALA A 11 -5.14 -5.36 -3.77
N GLY A 12 -5.70 -4.56 -4.68
CA GLY A 12 -6.61 -3.46 -4.34
C GLY A 12 -5.92 -2.24 -3.73
N CYS A 13 -6.68 -1.16 -3.58
CA CYS A 13 -6.19 0.07 -2.95
C CYS A 13 -6.55 0.10 -1.45
N VAL A 14 -6.08 1.13 -0.74
CA VAL A 14 -6.45 1.35 0.69
C VAL A 14 -7.96 1.44 0.88
N HIS A 15 -8.67 2.06 -0.06
CA HIS A 15 -10.13 2.23 0.00
C HIS A 15 -10.90 0.91 -0.12
N CYS A 16 -10.32 -0.13 -0.74
CA CYS A 16 -10.94 -1.47 -0.74
C CYS A 16 -11.00 -2.08 0.66
N VAL A 17 -10.11 -1.66 1.56
CA VAL A 17 -10.03 -2.20 2.93
C VAL A 17 -10.79 -1.31 3.90
N PHE A 18 -10.66 0.00 3.75
CA PHE A 18 -11.33 1.00 4.58
C PHE A 18 -12.44 1.65 3.78
N ASN A 19 -13.66 1.11 3.90
CA ASN A 19 -14.86 1.78 3.41
C ASN A 19 -15.08 3.08 4.20
N THR A 20 -16.06 3.91 3.80
CA THR A 20 -16.34 5.24 4.38
C THR A 20 -16.85 5.23 5.83
N GLN A 21 -16.47 4.26 6.65
CA GLN A 21 -16.64 4.36 8.10
C GLN A 21 -15.77 5.50 8.62
N GLU A 22 -16.45 6.57 9.01
CA GLU A 22 -15.93 7.64 9.86
C GLU A 22 -15.07 7.04 10.98
N LEU A 23 -13.76 7.30 10.92
CA LEU A 23 -12.87 7.05 12.05
C LEU A 23 -13.35 7.96 13.18
N THR A 24 -14.04 7.37 14.14
CA THR A 24 -14.76 8.10 15.20
C THR A 24 -13.83 8.92 16.09
N GLN A 25 -12.52 8.69 16.00
CA GLN A 25 -11.49 9.40 16.74
C GLN A 25 -10.22 9.62 15.90
N SER A 26 -9.67 10.82 15.97
CA SER A 26 -8.40 11.17 15.35
C SER A 26 -7.20 10.87 16.27
N CYS A 27 -6.01 10.70 15.70
CA CYS A 27 -4.77 10.59 16.48
C CYS A 27 -4.54 11.81 17.40
N ALA A 28 -5.05 12.99 17.00
CA ALA A 28 -4.96 14.21 17.80
C ALA A 28 -5.87 14.17 19.05
N SER A 29 -6.98 13.45 19.00
CA SER A 29 -7.93 13.34 20.13
C SER A 29 -7.62 12.21 21.11
N VAL A 30 -6.89 11.17 20.71
CA VAL A 30 -6.61 9.97 21.54
C VAL A 30 -5.15 9.91 22.00
N GLY A 31 -4.25 10.62 21.33
CA GLY A 31 -2.81 10.51 21.53
C GLY A 31 -2.21 9.25 20.88
N VAL A 32 -0.91 9.28 20.63
CA VAL A 32 -0.16 8.16 20.06
C VAL A 32 1.21 8.03 20.72
N LEU A 33 1.65 6.79 20.97
CA LEU A 33 2.98 6.53 21.51
C LEU A 33 4.03 6.79 20.42
N GLY A 34 4.91 7.77 20.65
CA GLY A 34 5.98 8.16 19.71
C GLY A 34 6.82 6.97 19.18
N PRO A 35 7.28 6.03 20.03
CA PRO A 35 8.02 4.85 19.57
C PRO A 35 7.25 3.97 18.58
N THR A 36 5.93 3.85 18.74
CA THR A 36 5.09 3.08 17.82
C THR A 36 5.10 3.69 16.42
N VAL A 37 5.04 5.02 16.33
CA VAL A 37 5.11 5.74 15.05
C VAL A 37 6.48 5.54 14.38
N ALA A 38 7.57 5.60 15.15
CA ALA A 38 8.92 5.38 14.63
C ALA A 38 9.12 3.97 14.05
N ILE A 39 8.54 2.94 14.68
CA ILE A 39 8.54 1.55 14.16
C ILE A 39 7.80 1.49 12.82
N MET A 40 6.60 2.07 12.74
CA MET A 40 5.80 2.08 11.52
C MET A 40 6.50 2.83 10.37
N ALA A 41 7.14 3.97 10.67
CA ALA A 41 7.92 4.74 9.70
C ALA A 41 9.12 3.94 9.16
N SER A 42 9.86 3.28 10.05
CA SER A 42 11.00 2.43 9.67
C SER A 42 10.56 1.27 8.77
N MET A 43 9.44 0.62 9.10
CA MET A 43 8.87 -0.45 8.27
C MET A 43 8.48 0.07 6.88
N GLN A 44 7.84 1.24 6.80
CA GLN A 44 7.47 1.85 5.52
C GLN A 44 8.71 2.17 4.68
N ALA A 45 9.71 2.83 5.26
CA ALA A 45 10.96 3.14 4.58
C ALA A 45 11.63 1.86 4.03
N LEU A 46 11.74 0.81 4.86
CA LEU A 46 12.34 -0.45 4.44
C LEU A 46 11.57 -1.10 3.28
N THR A 47 10.24 -1.12 3.34
CA THR A 47 9.45 -1.69 2.23
C THR A 47 9.60 -0.90 0.93
N THR A 48 9.74 0.43 1.01
CA THR A 48 9.99 1.28 -0.16
C THR A 48 11.35 0.98 -0.76
N VAL A 49 12.40 0.90 0.07
CA VAL A 49 13.75 0.52 -0.39
C VAL A 49 13.73 -0.86 -1.05
N LYS A 50 13.08 -1.85 -0.42
CA LYS A 50 12.91 -3.18 -1.00
C LYS A 50 12.19 -3.14 -2.35
N HIS A 51 11.15 -2.31 -2.46
CA HIS A 51 10.40 -2.16 -3.71
C HIS A 51 11.24 -1.55 -4.84
N ILE A 52 11.99 -0.46 -4.56
CA ILE A 52 12.90 0.18 -5.51
C ILE A 52 13.98 -0.80 -5.98
N LEU A 53 14.55 -1.56 -5.05
CA LEU A 53 15.58 -2.57 -5.36
C LEU A 53 14.99 -3.87 -5.96
N LYS A 54 13.67 -3.96 -6.16
CA LYS A 54 12.96 -5.14 -6.66
C LYS A 54 13.19 -6.41 -5.81
N ILE A 55 13.47 -6.24 -4.51
CA ILE A 55 13.67 -7.34 -3.56
C ILE A 55 12.32 -7.72 -2.96
N ASN A 56 11.87 -8.96 -3.20
CA ASN A 56 10.65 -9.52 -2.62
C ASN A 56 9.40 -8.66 -2.90
N THR A 57 9.03 -8.49 -4.18
CA THR A 57 7.81 -7.78 -4.62
C THR A 57 6.90 -8.67 -5.46
N PRO A 58 5.56 -8.50 -5.43
CA PRO A 58 4.78 -7.48 -4.70
C PRO A 58 4.10 -7.95 -3.38
N ASP A 59 3.83 -7.02 -2.44
CA ASP A 59 3.16 -7.28 -1.15
C ASP A 59 1.64 -7.03 -1.24
N SER A 60 0.85 -8.07 -0.95
CA SER A 60 -0.63 -8.01 -0.95
C SER A 60 -1.25 -7.88 0.44
N TYR A 61 -0.46 -7.70 1.51
CA TYR A 61 -0.96 -7.71 2.88
C TYR A 61 -0.97 -6.32 3.51
N LEU A 62 -2.06 -5.99 4.22
CA LEU A 62 -2.08 -4.92 5.21
C LEU A 62 -1.43 -5.45 6.48
N HIS A 63 -0.39 -4.76 6.95
CA HIS A 63 0.31 -5.11 8.19
C HIS A 63 -0.23 -4.25 9.32
N ILE A 64 -0.61 -4.89 10.42
CA ILE A 64 -1.14 -4.26 11.62
C ILE A 64 -0.18 -4.56 12.76
N PHE A 65 0.32 -3.52 13.40
CA PHE A 65 1.18 -3.64 14.56
C PHE A 65 0.39 -3.34 15.84
N ASN A 66 0.34 -4.30 16.76
CA ASN A 66 -0.16 -4.07 18.10
C ASN A 66 1.03 -3.73 19.01
N ALA A 67 1.15 -2.46 19.39
CA ALA A 67 2.24 -1.98 20.22
C ALA A 67 2.19 -2.47 21.69
N LEU A 68 1.00 -2.79 22.21
CA LEU A 68 0.87 -3.27 23.59
C LEU A 68 1.40 -4.70 23.74
N THR A 69 1.15 -5.55 22.75
CA THR A 69 1.58 -6.95 22.76
C THR A 69 2.82 -7.22 21.91
N LEU A 70 3.33 -6.19 21.22
CA LEU A 70 4.43 -6.27 20.25
C LEU A 70 4.21 -7.30 19.13
N ASN A 71 2.96 -7.50 18.72
CA ASN A 71 2.60 -8.52 17.73
C ASN A 71 2.25 -7.91 16.38
N TRP A 72 2.64 -8.63 15.33
CA TRP A 72 2.27 -8.33 13.95
C TRP A 72 1.13 -9.21 13.48
N ARG A 73 0.15 -8.59 12.83
CA ARG A 73 -0.92 -9.28 12.12
C ARG A 73 -0.90 -8.86 10.66
N ARG A 74 -1.25 -9.79 9.78
CA ARG A 74 -1.38 -9.54 8.35
C ARG A 74 -2.79 -9.85 7.91
N ILE A 75 -3.38 -8.95 7.15
CA ILE A 75 -4.67 -9.15 6.50
C ILE A 75 -4.43 -9.10 5.00
N TYR A 76 -4.87 -10.13 4.29
CA TYR A 76 -4.79 -10.15 2.84
C TYR A 76 -5.71 -9.07 2.27
N ARG A 77 -5.17 -8.19 1.42
CA ARG A 77 -5.96 -7.17 0.73
C ARG A 77 -6.46 -7.75 -0.59
N HIS A 78 -7.76 -7.61 -0.81
CA HIS A 78 -8.40 -7.98 -2.05
C HIS A 78 -8.96 -6.73 -2.73
N LYS A 79 -8.79 -6.65 -4.06
CA LYS A 79 -9.43 -5.61 -4.86
C LYS A 79 -10.95 -5.82 -4.83
N ASP A 80 -11.67 -4.77 -4.45
CA ASP A 80 -13.10 -4.68 -4.69
C ASP A 80 -13.35 -4.30 -6.16
N ALA A 81 -14.13 -5.12 -6.86
CA ALA A 81 -14.49 -4.91 -8.27
C ALA A 81 -15.29 -3.63 -8.50
N GLN A 82 -16.04 -3.16 -7.50
CA GLN A 82 -16.85 -1.94 -7.54
C GLN A 82 -16.16 -0.73 -6.90
N CYS A 83 -14.87 -0.85 -6.56
CA CYS A 83 -14.15 0.24 -5.90
C CYS A 83 -14.07 1.48 -6.82
N PRO A 84 -14.60 2.64 -6.40
CA PRO A 84 -14.62 3.84 -7.24
C PRO A 84 -13.20 4.38 -7.54
N ILE A 85 -12.22 4.02 -6.71
CA ILE A 85 -10.83 4.47 -6.82
C ILE A 85 -10.02 3.58 -7.77
N CYS A 86 -10.07 2.25 -7.59
CA CYS A 86 -9.12 1.34 -8.24
C CYS A 86 -9.73 0.32 -9.22
N GLN A 87 -11.04 0.41 -9.52
CA GLN A 87 -11.68 -0.47 -10.50
C GLN A 87 -10.92 -0.53 -11.84
N HIS A 88 -10.35 0.59 -12.30
CA HIS A 88 -9.65 0.70 -13.57
C HIS A 88 -8.23 0.10 -13.60
N TRP A 89 -7.65 -0.34 -12.47
CA TRP A 89 -6.25 -0.79 -12.41
C TRP A 89 -5.92 -2.02 -13.27
N THR A 90 -6.91 -2.85 -13.57
CA THR A 90 -6.73 -4.03 -14.45
C THR A 90 -6.40 -3.64 -15.89
N ASN A 91 -6.67 -2.39 -16.28
CA ASN A 91 -6.28 -1.85 -17.58
C ASN A 91 -4.88 -1.19 -17.54
N LEU A 92 -4.40 -0.76 -16.37
CA LEU A 92 -3.08 -0.13 -16.21
C LEU A 92 -1.94 -1.12 -16.40
N SER A 93 -2.08 -2.35 -15.91
CA SER A 93 -1.06 -3.40 -16.09
C SER A 93 -0.82 -3.77 -17.56
N LYS A 94 -1.72 -3.39 -18.48
CA LYS A 94 -1.59 -3.63 -19.93
C LYS A 94 -0.85 -2.50 -20.66
N GLN A 95 -0.67 -1.33 -20.04
CA GLN A 95 -0.13 -0.12 -20.67
C GLN A 95 1.38 0.11 -20.43
N GLU A 96 2.04 -0.76 -19.66
CA GLU A 96 3.46 -0.60 -19.34
C GLU A 96 4.46 -0.81 -20.52
N PRO A 97 4.20 -1.58 -21.60
CA PRO A 97 5.18 -1.67 -22.69
C PRO A 97 5.28 -0.36 -23.50
N THR A 98 4.29 0.54 -23.45
CA THR A 98 4.26 1.76 -24.27
C THR A 98 4.90 2.98 -23.60
N ARG A 99 4.98 3.04 -22.26
CA ARG A 99 5.56 4.20 -21.55
C ARG A 99 7.09 4.17 -21.53
N LYS A 100 7.73 2.99 -21.58
CA LYS A 100 9.20 2.86 -21.67
C LYS A 100 9.77 3.37 -23.00
N ALA A 101 9.02 3.24 -24.10
CA ALA A 101 9.46 3.71 -25.42
C ALA A 101 9.45 5.24 -25.57
N GLN A 102 8.72 5.99 -24.72
CA GLN A 102 8.67 7.45 -24.80
C GLN A 102 9.73 8.16 -23.94
N GLN A 103 10.41 7.47 -23.03
CA GLN A 103 11.48 8.04 -22.21
C GLN A 103 12.89 7.85 -22.78
N GLU A 104 13.08 6.97 -23.77
CA GLU A 104 14.35 6.85 -24.51
C GLU A 104 14.49 7.82 -25.70
N ASN A 105 13.44 8.61 -26.02
CA ASN A 105 13.45 9.53 -27.16
C ASN A 105 13.56 11.02 -26.75
N ILE A 106 14.05 11.27 -25.54
CA ILE A 106 14.47 12.60 -25.05
C ILE A 106 15.90 12.42 -24.48
N SER A 107 16.84 12.10 -25.36
CA SER A 107 18.29 12.27 -25.16
C SER A 107 18.83 13.05 -26.35
#